data_AF-A0A075MH90-F1
#
_entry.id   AF-A0A075MH90-F1
#
_cell.length_a   1.000
_cell.length_b   1.000
_cell.length_c   1.000
_cell.angle_alpha   90.00
_cell.angle_beta   90.00
_cell.angle_gamma   90.00
#
_symmetry.space_group_name_H-M   'P 1'
#
loop_
_entity.id
_entity.type
_entity.pdbx_description
1 polymer ?
#
loop_
_entity_poly.entity_id
_entity_poly.type
_entity_poly.pdbx_seq_one_letter_code
_entity_poly.pdbx_strand_id
1 'polypeptide(L)'
;LKWNDIPLAPPDKILGISEAYNNDSNPQKVNLGVGAYRDNSGKPIIFPSVKKAEEILLGKETEKEYTAIVGSKNFQSIVKNFIFNNSNKDANGKQLIDDGRIVTAQTISGTGSLRVIADFLNRF
;
A
#
# COMPACT_ATOMS: atom_id res chain seq x y z
N LEU A 1 27.33 12.58 19.56
CA LEU A 1 26.17 13.50 19.57
C LEU A 1 25.40 13.26 20.85
N LYS A 2 25.18 14.28 21.70
CA LYS A 2 24.21 14.15 22.79
C LYS A 2 22.82 14.28 22.17
N TRP A 3 21.82 13.59 22.74
CA TRP A 3 20.46 13.59 22.19
C TRP A 3 19.90 15.02 22.00
N ASN A 4 20.21 15.95 22.91
CA ASN A 4 19.80 17.37 22.83
C ASN A 4 20.40 18.14 21.64
N ASP A 5 21.44 17.63 20.99
CA ASP A 5 22.13 18.32 19.89
C ASP A 5 21.61 17.86 18.50
N ILE A 6 20.64 16.93 18.47
CA ILE A 6 20.08 16.41 17.23
C ILE A 6 18.98 17.37 16.76
N PRO A 7 19.15 18.05 15.60
CA PRO A 7 18.14 18.98 15.11
C PRO A 7 16.85 18.25 14.75
N LEU A 8 15.72 18.92 14.98
CA LEU A 8 14.42 18.40 14.59
C LEU A 8 14.34 18.27 13.06
N ALA A 9 13.87 17.12 12.57
CA ALA A 9 13.59 16.96 11.15
C ALA A 9 12.50 17.94 10.71
N PRO A 10 12.55 18.44 9.47
CA PRO A 10 11.51 19.33 8.96
C PRO A 10 10.16 18.59 8.95
N PRO A 11 9.06 19.27 9.32
CA PRO A 11 7.73 18.66 9.28
C PRO A 11 7.32 18.31 7.85
N ASP A 12 6.64 17.18 7.70
CA ASP A 12 6.04 16.79 6.43
C ASP A 12 4.89 17.75 6.08
N LYS A 13 4.97 18.37 4.90
CA LYS A 13 4.03 19.41 4.47
C LYS A 13 2.59 18.89 4.35
N ILE A 14 2.39 17.60 4.08
CA ILE A 14 1.06 16.98 3.96
C ILE A 14 0.49 16.66 5.35
N LEU A 15 1.33 16.20 6.28
CA LEU A 15 0.88 15.90 7.65
C LEU A 15 0.41 17.17 8.39
N GLY A 16 1.09 18.31 8.18
CA GLY A 16 0.68 19.58 8.78
C GLY A 16 -0.74 20.03 8.39
N ILE A 17 -1.19 19.72 7.16
CA ILE A 17 -2.55 20.04 6.70
C ILE A 17 -3.60 19.24 7.48
N SER A 18 -3.30 17.98 7.80
CA SER A 18 -4.22 17.12 8.56
C SER A 18 -4.38 17.60 10.00
N GLU A 19 -3.28 18.04 10.62
CA GLU A 19 -3.31 18.62 11.96
C GLU A 19 -4.12 19.92 12.00
N ALA A 20 -3.87 20.84 11.06
CA ALA A 20 -4.64 22.07 10.93
C ALA A 20 -6.13 21.78 10.71
N TYR A 21 -6.47 20.82 9.84
CA TYR A 21 -7.86 20.38 9.65
C TYR A 21 -8.47 19.83 10.94
N ASN A 22 -7.75 19.04 11.72
CA ASN A 22 -8.29 18.48 12.96
C ASN A 22 -8.55 19.56 14.02
N ASN A 23 -7.67 20.55 14.12
CA ASN A 23 -7.77 21.65 15.09
C ASN A 23 -8.81 22.74 14.70
N ASP A 24 -9.24 22.78 13.44
CA ASP A 24 -10.29 23.69 12.98
C ASP A 24 -11.65 23.34 13.63
N SER A 25 -12.27 24.29 14.32
CA SER A 25 -13.57 24.13 14.97
C SER A 25 -14.77 24.39 14.06
N ASN A 26 -14.54 24.83 12.82
CA ASN A 26 -15.60 25.07 11.85
C ASN A 26 -16.36 23.77 11.52
N PRO A 27 -17.67 23.68 11.78
CA PRO A 27 -18.46 22.47 11.51
C PRO A 27 -18.59 22.15 10.01
N GLN A 28 -18.27 23.10 9.12
CA GLN A 28 -18.30 22.94 7.66
C GLN A 28 -16.90 22.77 7.04
N LYS A 29 -15.87 22.45 7.85
CA LYS A 29 -14.52 22.21 7.35
C LYS A 29 -14.48 21.03 6.38
N VAL A 30 -13.62 21.12 5.36
CA VAL A 30 -13.42 20.08 4.35
C VAL A 30 -11.94 19.73 4.26
N ASN A 31 -11.61 18.43 4.29
CA ASN A 31 -10.24 17.95 4.12
C ASN A 31 -10.02 17.53 2.67
N LEU A 32 -9.23 18.31 1.93
CA LEU A 32 -8.78 18.00 0.56
C LEU A 32 -7.28 17.69 0.49
N GLY A 33 -6.61 17.53 1.63
CA GLY A 33 -5.15 17.35 1.70
C GLY A 33 -4.72 15.89 1.55
N VAL A 34 -5.33 14.98 2.31
CA VAL A 34 -4.97 13.57 2.26
C VAL A 34 -5.71 12.88 1.13
N GLY A 35 -4.98 12.22 0.24
CA GLY A 35 -5.50 11.36 -0.84
C GLY A 35 -6.10 10.04 -0.34
N ALA A 36 -6.96 10.09 0.68
CA ALA A 36 -7.67 8.94 1.22
C ALA A 36 -9.14 8.99 0.81
N TYR A 37 -9.65 7.88 0.28
CA TYR A 37 -11.03 7.79 -0.15
C TYR A 37 -11.99 7.95 1.05
N ARG A 38 -13.07 8.72 0.83
CA ARG A 38 -14.12 9.00 1.81
C ARG A 38 -15.47 8.65 1.23
N ASP A 39 -16.43 8.36 2.10
CA ASP A 39 -17.83 8.22 1.71
C ASP A 39 -18.49 9.59 1.45
N ASN A 40 -19.78 9.57 1.08
CA ASN A 40 -20.57 10.77 0.80
C ASN A 40 -20.75 11.68 2.03
N SER A 41 -20.42 11.22 3.23
CA SER A 41 -20.44 12.01 4.48
C SER A 41 -19.04 12.48 4.88
N GLY A 42 -18.03 12.30 4.03
CA GLY A 42 -16.64 12.67 4.29
C GLY A 42 -15.91 11.75 5.28
N LYS A 43 -16.48 10.60 5.64
CA LYS A 43 -15.89 9.67 6.62
C LYS A 43 -14.98 8.62 5.96
N PRO A 44 -13.96 8.10 6.67
CA PRO A 44 -13.25 6.91 6.22
C PRO A 44 -14.22 5.75 5.97
N ILE A 45 -14.01 5.01 4.90
CA ILE A 45 -14.81 3.85 4.54
C ILE A 45 -13.93 2.61 4.40
N ILE A 46 -14.40 1.49 4.94
CA ILE A 46 -13.85 0.16 4.68
C ILE A 46 -14.79 -0.52 3.70
N PHE A 47 -14.28 -0.95 2.55
CA PHE A 47 -15.09 -1.58 1.53
C PHE A 47 -15.69 -2.91 2.03
N PRO A 48 -16.93 -3.26 1.64
CA PRO A 48 -17.56 -4.52 2.05
C PRO A 48 -16.72 -5.77 1.69
N SER A 49 -16.01 -5.73 0.56
CA SER A 49 -15.09 -6.80 0.15
C SER A 49 -13.92 -6.99 1.11
N VAL A 50 -13.39 -5.89 1.67
CA VAL A 50 -12.31 -5.92 2.66
C VAL A 50 -12.81 -6.51 3.98
N LYS A 51 -13.96 -6.04 4.48
CA LYS A 51 -14.57 -6.61 5.71
C LYS A 51 -14.81 -8.12 5.58
N LYS A 52 -15.33 -8.56 4.44
CA LYS A 52 -15.54 -9.99 4.19
C LYS A 52 -14.23 -10.78 4.11
N ALA A 53 -13.18 -10.20 3.54
CA ALA A 53 -11.86 -10.83 3.53
C ALA A 53 -11.28 -10.97 4.94
N GLU A 54 -11.47 -9.97 5.81
CA GLU A 54 -11.06 -10.01 7.22
C GLU A 54 -11.80 -11.11 7.99
N GLU A 55 -13.12 -11.23 7.83
CA GLU A 55 -13.91 -12.31 8.43
C GLU A 55 -13.43 -13.70 8.00
N ILE A 56 -13.17 -13.87 6.69
CA ILE A 56 -12.66 -15.14 6.14
C ILE A 56 -11.27 -15.45 6.70
N LEU A 57 -10.39 -14.44 6.79
CA LEU A 57 -9.04 -14.62 7.30
C LEU A 57 -9.09 -15.05 8.77
N LEU A 58 -9.83 -14.33 9.61
CA LEU A 58 -9.98 -14.65 11.03
C LEU A 58 -10.51 -16.07 11.27
N GLY A 59 -11.46 -16.52 10.43
CA GLY A 59 -12.04 -17.86 10.55
C GLY A 59 -11.16 -19.00 10.01
N LYS A 60 -10.13 -18.71 9.21
CA LYS A 60 -9.31 -19.73 8.51
C LYS A 60 -7.83 -19.72 8.87
N GLU A 61 -7.32 -18.62 9.42
CA GLU A 61 -5.91 -18.52 9.78
C GLU A 61 -5.55 -19.54 10.89
N THR A 62 -4.41 -20.18 10.75
CA THR A 62 -3.92 -21.20 11.70
C THR A 62 -2.62 -20.81 12.37
N GLU A 63 -1.86 -19.88 11.78
CA GLU A 63 -0.52 -19.48 12.18
C GLU A 63 -0.19 -18.05 11.70
N LYS A 64 0.96 -17.52 12.16
CA LYS A 64 1.49 -16.17 11.82
C LYS A 64 3.01 -16.18 11.70
N GLU A 65 3.56 -17.26 11.16
CA GLU A 65 4.98 -17.48 10.91
C GLU A 65 5.53 -16.55 9.83
N TYR A 66 6.85 -16.52 9.73
CA TYR A 66 7.53 -15.74 8.70
C TYR A 66 7.16 -16.21 7.29
N THR A 67 6.85 -15.23 6.44
CA THR A 67 6.75 -15.47 4.99
C THR A 67 8.16 -15.54 4.37
N ALA A 68 8.25 -16.08 3.15
CA ALA A 68 9.49 -16.04 2.39
C ALA A 68 9.96 -14.59 2.15
N ILE A 69 11.26 -14.39 1.88
CA ILE A 69 11.86 -13.06 1.65
C ILE A 69 11.12 -12.26 0.57
N VAL A 70 10.66 -12.92 -0.49
CA VAL A 70 9.90 -12.30 -1.59
C VAL A 70 8.39 -12.20 -1.31
N GLY A 71 7.95 -12.62 -0.13
CA GLY A 71 6.56 -12.67 0.32
C GLY A 71 5.80 -13.92 -0.11
N SER A 72 4.47 -13.85 0.00
CA SER A 72 3.59 -14.97 -0.32
C SER A 72 3.52 -15.25 -1.82
N LYS A 73 3.78 -16.50 -2.23
CA LYS A 73 3.65 -16.94 -3.64
C LYS A 73 2.23 -16.74 -4.17
N ASN A 74 1.21 -16.99 -3.33
CA ASN A 74 -0.19 -16.81 -3.73
C ASN A 74 -0.49 -15.34 -3.99
N PHE A 75 -0.07 -14.45 -3.08
CA PHE A 75 -0.20 -13.00 -3.27
C PHE A 75 0.50 -12.52 -4.55
N GLN A 76 1.75 -12.96 -4.75
CA GLN A 76 2.53 -12.63 -5.95
C GLN A 76 1.82 -13.05 -7.25
N SER A 77 1.25 -14.26 -7.29
CA SER A 77 0.54 -14.78 -8.46
C SER A 77 -0.72 -13.96 -8.76
N ILE A 78 -1.55 -13.72 -7.73
CA ILE A 78 -2.80 -12.95 -7.85
C ILE A 78 -2.52 -11.53 -8.31
N VAL A 79 -1.55 -10.84 -7.68
CA VAL A 79 -1.18 -9.47 -8.04
C VAL A 79 -0.60 -9.39 -9.44
N LYS A 80 0.27 -10.33 -9.82
CA LYS A 80 0.84 -10.38 -11.18
C LYS A 80 -0.26 -10.52 -12.23
N ASN A 81 -1.22 -11.42 -12.01
CA ASN A 81 -2.37 -11.60 -12.90
C ASN A 81 -3.30 -10.38 -12.94
N PHE A 82 -3.54 -9.75 -11.79
CA PHE A 82 -4.39 -8.57 -11.69
C PHE A 82 -3.79 -7.38 -12.47
N ILE A 83 -2.51 -7.06 -12.23
CA ILE A 83 -1.84 -5.90 -12.82
C ILE A 83 -1.58 -6.10 -14.31
N PHE A 84 -0.98 -7.23 -14.69
CA PHE A 84 -0.45 -7.38 -16.05
C PHE A 84 -1.43 -8.05 -16.99
N ASN A 85 -2.23 -9.03 -16.53
CA ASN A 85 -3.20 -9.74 -17.37
C ASN A 85 -4.62 -9.18 -17.24
N ASN A 86 -4.82 -8.04 -16.56
CA ASN A 86 -6.13 -7.43 -16.30
C ASN A 86 -7.19 -8.46 -15.86
N SER A 87 -6.79 -9.36 -14.95
CA SER A 87 -7.64 -10.49 -14.51
C SER A 87 -8.15 -11.36 -15.68
N ASN A 88 -7.22 -11.79 -16.55
CA ASN A 88 -7.45 -12.61 -17.76
C ASN A 88 -8.11 -11.88 -18.94
N LYS A 89 -7.98 -10.56 -19.00
CA LYS A 89 -8.55 -9.73 -20.08
C LYS A 89 -7.50 -9.10 -20.98
N ASP A 90 -6.21 -9.30 -20.73
CA ASP A 90 -5.12 -8.77 -21.54
C ASP A 90 -4.20 -9.90 -22.03
N ALA A 91 -4.34 -10.25 -23.31
CA ALA A 91 -3.55 -11.32 -23.94
C ALA A 91 -2.04 -11.01 -24.00
N ASN A 92 -1.66 -9.74 -24.14
CA ASN A 92 -0.24 -9.34 -24.17
C ASN A 92 0.37 -9.52 -22.78
N GLY A 93 -0.37 -9.08 -21.76
CA GLY A 93 -0.02 -9.30 -20.37
C GLY A 93 0.12 -10.76 -20.01
N LYS A 94 -0.83 -11.59 -20.46
CA LYS A 94 -0.78 -13.04 -20.30
C LYS A 94 0.50 -13.64 -20.90
N GLN A 95 0.84 -13.27 -22.13
CA GLN A 95 2.04 -13.76 -22.80
C GLN A 95 3.31 -13.39 -22.03
N LEU A 96 3.43 -12.15 -21.53
CA LEU A 96 4.58 -11.75 -20.72
C LEU A 96 4.72 -12.56 -19.42
N ILE A 97 3.60 -12.97 -18.81
CA ILE A 97 3.61 -13.84 -17.63
C ILE A 97 4.06 -15.26 -18.02
N ASP A 98 3.48 -15.82 -19.08
CA ASP A 98 3.77 -17.18 -19.56
C ASP A 98 5.24 -17.33 -19.98
N ASP A 99 5.79 -16.30 -20.63
CA ASP A 99 7.19 -16.24 -21.09
C ASP A 99 8.19 -15.94 -19.94
N GLY A 100 7.72 -15.85 -18.69
CA GLY A 100 8.58 -15.62 -17.53
C GLY A 100 9.21 -14.22 -17.48
N ARG A 101 8.65 -13.24 -18.21
CA ARG A 101 9.18 -11.87 -18.32
C ARG A 101 8.80 -10.96 -17.16
N ILE A 102 7.96 -11.43 -16.25
CA ILE A 102 7.46 -10.65 -15.11
C ILE A 102 7.85 -11.30 -13.79
N VAL A 103 8.64 -10.59 -12.98
CA VAL A 103 9.01 -10.95 -11.62
C VAL A 103 8.26 -10.05 -10.63
N THR A 104 7.82 -10.61 -9.50
CA THR A 104 7.13 -9.88 -8.44
C THR A 104 7.75 -10.22 -7.09
N ALA A 105 7.82 -9.23 -6.20
CA ALA A 105 8.19 -9.39 -4.80
C ALA A 105 7.25 -8.53 -3.96
N GLN A 106 6.78 -9.06 -2.83
CA GLN A 106 5.94 -8.32 -1.90
C GLN A 106 6.78 -7.31 -1.12
N THR A 107 6.28 -6.09 -0.96
CA THR A 107 6.97 -5.00 -0.23
C THR A 107 5.97 -4.23 0.63
N ILE A 108 6.46 -3.22 1.36
CA ILE A 108 5.63 -2.34 2.19
C ILE A 108 4.98 -1.26 1.32
N SER A 109 3.86 -1.60 0.69
CA SER A 109 3.07 -0.70 -0.16
C SER A 109 3.91 -0.07 -1.30
N GLY A 110 3.45 1.05 -1.85
CA GLY A 110 4.13 1.76 -2.93
C GLY A 110 5.50 2.30 -2.52
N THR A 111 5.61 2.95 -1.36
CA THR A 111 6.88 3.54 -0.88
C THR A 111 7.97 2.48 -0.67
N GLY A 112 7.62 1.34 -0.06
CA GLY A 112 8.55 0.22 0.09
C GLY A 112 8.93 -0.40 -1.26
N SER A 113 7.98 -0.50 -2.21
CA SER A 113 8.27 -0.94 -3.58
C SER A 113 9.32 -0.04 -4.25
N LEU A 114 9.11 1.28 -4.19
CA LEU A 114 10.02 2.27 -4.77
C LEU A 114 11.40 2.23 -4.11
N ARG A 115 11.47 2.08 -2.79
CA ARG A 115 12.74 1.96 -2.07
C ARG A 115 13.54 0.74 -2.52
N VAL A 116 12.90 -0.41 -2.65
CA VAL A 116 13.55 -1.68 -3.05
C VAL A 116 14.03 -1.62 -4.50
N ILE A 117 13.19 -1.15 -5.43
CA ILE A 117 13.59 -1.07 -6.85
C ILE A 117 14.69 -0.03 -7.07
N ALA A 118 14.64 1.11 -6.37
CA ALA A 118 15.71 2.11 -6.43
C ALA A 118 17.03 1.55 -5.89
N ASP A 119 17.00 0.75 -4.82
CA ASP A 119 18.20 0.08 -4.31
C ASP A 119 18.78 -0.90 -5.32
N PHE A 120 17.90 -1.69 -5.96
CA PHE A 120 18.28 -2.68 -6.96
C PHE A 120 18.95 -2.01 -8.16
N LEU A 121 18.31 -0.99 -8.74
CA LEU A 121 18.84 -0.23 -9.89
C LEU A 121 20.12 0.56 -9.56
N ASN A 122 20.36 0.90 -8.30
CA ASN A 122 21.59 1.57 -7.91
C ASN A 122 22.76 0.59 -7.73
N ARG A 123 22.48 -0.68 -7.41
CA ARG A 123 23.51 -1.70 -7.16
C ARG A 123 23.92 -2.46 -8.42
N PHE A 124 23.03 -2.58 -9.40
CA PHE A 124 23.19 -3.40 -10.60
C PHE A 124 22.87 -2.57 -11.85
#